data_AF-A0A162H5L0-F1
#
_entry.id   AF-A0A162H5L0-F1
#
_cell.length_a   1.000
_cell.length_b   1.000
_cell.length_c   1.000
_cell.angle_alpha   90.00
_cell.angle_beta   90.00
_cell.angle_gamma   90.00
#
_symmetry.space_group_name_H-M   'P 1'
#
loop_
_entity.id
_entity.type
_entity.pdbx_description
1 polymer ?
#
loop_
_entity_poly.entity_id
_entity_poly.type
_entity_poly.pdbx_seq_one_letter_code
_entity_poly.pdbx_strand_id
1 'polypeptide(L)'
;MTDAAFAFGLGVGTLNAKGEWLEIFYPQPVLNPPAELAAAADHCDSGAVLTPEQLREIENKLTSAGETELAAFANRMRNSGRPAAAVLLKEDTAPGNVPEGYLKLHLLSHRLVKPHGTDLTGLFGVLPNVAWTSEGAVDLEELPERQMAARLRGEVLEVSCVDKFPKMTNYVVPGGVRIAHTARVRLGAHLGEGTTIMHEGFVNFNAGTDGPGMIEGRISAGVKVGAGSDLGGGCSTMGTLSGGGNIVLSVGQECLIGANAGIGIPLGDRCTVEAGLFVTAGTKVAMLDSEGNTVETVKARDLTGKNDLLFRRNSANGAVECLTNRSAIELNEELHAHN
;
A
#
# COMPACT_ATOMS: atom_id res chain seq x y z
N MET A 1 28.52 7.07 -8.41
CA MET A 1 27.53 6.31 -7.61
C MET A 1 27.89 6.58 -6.17
N THR A 2 27.02 7.22 -5.40
CA THR A 2 27.27 7.39 -3.97
C THR A 2 27.13 6.03 -3.31
N ASP A 3 28.11 5.61 -2.51
CA ASP A 3 28.12 4.39 -1.66
C ASP A 3 27.02 4.39 -0.57
N ALA A 4 25.89 5.03 -0.81
CA ALA A 4 24.81 5.18 0.15
C ALA A 4 23.89 3.96 0.05
N ALA A 5 23.69 3.26 1.17
CA ALA A 5 22.72 2.17 1.26
C ALA A 5 21.30 2.70 1.03
N PHE A 6 20.45 1.88 0.42
CA PHE A 6 19.05 2.20 0.14
C PHE A 6 18.21 2.36 1.41
N ALA A 7 18.25 1.40 2.33
CA ALA A 7 17.44 1.46 3.54
C ALA A 7 18.03 0.67 4.71
N PHE A 8 17.66 1.06 5.92
CA PHE A 8 18.03 0.38 7.16
C PHE A 8 16.80 0.17 8.05
N GLY A 9 16.76 -0.97 8.75
CA GLY A 9 15.77 -1.25 9.77
C GLY A 9 16.33 -2.13 10.88
N LEU A 10 16.21 -1.67 12.13
CA LEU A 10 16.42 -2.49 13.32
C LEU A 10 15.05 -2.83 13.90
N GLY A 11 14.70 -4.11 13.95
CA GLY A 11 13.34 -4.55 14.28
C GLY A 11 13.30 -5.73 15.24
N VAL A 12 12.13 -5.90 15.86
CA VAL A 12 11.78 -7.03 16.72
C VAL A 12 10.62 -7.77 16.09
N GLY A 13 10.59 -9.09 16.16
CA GLY A 13 9.56 -9.87 15.50
C GLY A 13 9.28 -11.20 16.16
N THR A 14 8.56 -12.05 15.41
CA THR A 14 8.07 -13.33 15.89
C THR A 14 8.58 -14.45 14.99
N LEU A 15 9.10 -15.50 15.62
CA LEU A 15 9.47 -16.75 14.96
C LEU A 15 8.44 -17.83 15.31
N ASN A 16 8.24 -18.78 14.40
CA ASN A 16 7.56 -20.04 14.73
C ASN A 16 8.51 -20.99 15.48
N ALA A 17 8.00 -22.15 15.90
CA ALA A 17 8.76 -23.19 16.60
C ALA A 17 9.90 -23.81 15.76
N LYS A 18 9.89 -23.61 14.43
CA LYS A 18 10.96 -24.02 13.51
C LYS A 18 12.06 -22.96 13.37
N GLY A 19 11.91 -21.80 14.01
CA GLY A 19 12.84 -20.68 13.91
C GLY A 19 12.67 -19.82 12.66
N GLU A 20 11.52 -19.92 11.99
CA GLU A 20 11.21 -19.16 10.78
C GLU A 20 10.49 -17.85 11.13
N TRP A 21 10.88 -16.74 10.50
CA TRP A 21 10.24 -15.44 10.69
C TRP A 21 8.81 -15.44 10.17
N LEU A 22 7.87 -15.06 11.04
CA LEU A 22 6.47 -14.81 10.67
C LEU A 22 6.25 -13.33 10.33
N GLU A 23 6.87 -12.44 11.11
CA GLU A 23 6.72 -11.00 11.00
C GLU A 23 7.86 -10.27 11.70
N ILE A 24 8.02 -8.98 11.37
CA ILE A 24 8.92 -8.07 12.08
C ILE A 24 8.35 -6.66 12.11
N PHE A 25 8.51 -6.01 13.26
CA PHE A 25 8.16 -4.62 13.51
C PHE A 25 9.42 -3.74 13.52
N TYR A 26 9.45 -2.75 12.64
CA TYR A 26 10.51 -1.73 12.59
C TYR A 26 9.98 -0.41 13.16
N PRO A 27 10.35 -0.03 14.40
CA PRO A 27 9.84 1.20 15.01
C PRO A 27 10.29 2.47 14.26
N GLN A 28 11.46 2.43 13.64
CA GLN A 28 12.08 3.57 12.97
C GLN A 28 12.86 3.09 11.74
N PRO A 29 12.17 2.72 10.65
CA PRO A 29 12.84 2.43 9.38
C PRO A 29 13.48 3.71 8.83
N VAL A 30 14.63 3.58 8.18
CA VAL A 30 15.39 4.72 7.64
C VAL A 30 15.62 4.49 6.14
N LEU A 31 15.21 5.46 5.32
CA LEU A 31 15.54 5.51 3.90
C LEU A 31 16.82 6.33 3.71
N ASN A 32 17.73 5.86 2.85
CA ASN A 32 19.04 6.46 2.59
C ASN A 32 19.81 6.75 3.89
N PRO A 33 20.05 5.74 4.76
CA PRO A 33 20.74 5.93 6.02
C PRO A 33 22.14 6.56 5.82
N PRO A 34 22.59 7.43 6.74
CA PRO A 34 23.97 7.91 6.75
C PRO A 34 24.98 6.75 6.80
N ALA A 35 26.18 6.96 6.28
CA ALA A 35 27.21 5.91 6.21
C ALA A 35 27.55 5.31 7.59
N GLU A 36 27.55 6.13 8.65
CA GLU A 36 27.82 5.68 10.03
C GLU A 36 26.70 4.75 10.55
N LEU A 37 25.45 5.04 10.21
CA LEU A 37 24.30 4.18 10.53
C LEU A 37 24.35 2.89 9.70
N ALA A 38 24.65 2.97 8.42
CA ALA A 38 24.80 1.79 7.56
C ALA A 38 25.91 0.85 8.07
N ALA A 39 27.04 1.41 8.49
CA ALA A 39 28.16 0.64 9.05
C ALA A 39 27.80 -0.11 10.36
N ALA A 40 26.73 0.29 11.06
CA ALA A 40 26.27 -0.41 12.26
C ALA A 40 25.78 -1.84 11.95
N ALA A 41 25.28 -2.08 10.73
CA ALA A 41 24.69 -3.36 10.35
C ALA A 41 25.27 -3.98 9.06
N ASP A 42 26.37 -3.44 8.51
CA ASP A 42 26.97 -3.91 7.25
C ASP A 42 27.40 -5.39 7.26
N HIS A 43 27.65 -5.96 8.45
CA HIS A 43 28.01 -7.37 8.64
C HIS A 43 26.85 -8.26 9.11
N CYS A 44 25.64 -7.70 9.25
CA CYS A 44 24.48 -8.47 9.69
C CYS A 44 23.86 -9.21 8.50
N ASP A 45 23.53 -10.48 8.70
CA ASP A 45 22.64 -11.22 7.79
C ASP A 45 21.20 -10.78 8.07
N SER A 46 20.54 -10.23 7.05
CA SER A 46 19.17 -9.69 7.16
C SER A 46 18.14 -10.74 7.55
N GLY A 47 18.39 -12.03 7.30
CA GLY A 47 17.51 -13.13 7.68
C GLY A 47 17.81 -13.74 9.06
N ALA A 48 18.94 -13.42 9.67
CA ALA A 48 19.38 -14.02 10.92
C ALA A 48 18.82 -13.31 12.16
N VAL A 49 18.62 -14.09 13.22
CA VAL A 49 18.27 -13.54 14.55
C VAL A 49 19.55 -13.00 15.20
N LEU A 50 19.51 -11.75 15.65
CA LEU A 50 20.61 -11.12 16.35
C LEU A 50 20.83 -11.73 17.74
N THR A 51 22.08 -11.98 18.10
CA THR A 51 22.46 -12.36 19.47
C THR A 51 22.47 -11.14 20.40
N PRO A 52 22.43 -11.35 21.73
CA PRO A 52 22.58 -10.26 22.70
C PRO A 52 23.88 -9.46 22.53
N GLU A 53 24.97 -10.12 22.13
CA GLU A 53 26.27 -9.49 21.85
C GLU A 53 26.21 -8.62 20.60
N GLN A 54 25.59 -9.11 19.52
CA GLN A 54 25.39 -8.33 18.30
C GLN A 54 24.51 -7.11 18.56
N LEU A 55 23.43 -7.26 19.33
CA LEU A 55 22.58 -6.12 19.73
C LEU A 55 23.35 -5.08 20.56
N ARG A 56 24.24 -5.53 21.45
CA ARG A 56 25.11 -4.62 22.23
C ARG A 56 26.13 -3.91 21.33
N GLU A 57 26.69 -4.60 20.34
CA GLU A 57 27.59 -3.99 19.36
C GLU A 57 26.86 -2.91 18.54
N ILE A 58 25.66 -3.24 18.03
CA ILE A 58 24.79 -2.32 17.30
C ILE A 58 24.45 -1.10 18.19
N GLU A 59 24.03 -1.32 19.44
CA GLU A 59 23.77 -0.24 20.41
C GLU A 59 24.95 0.73 20.55
N ASN A 60 26.17 0.21 20.72
CA ASN A 60 27.38 1.02 20.85
C ASN A 60 27.70 1.81 19.58
N LYS A 61 27.56 1.17 18.40
CA LYS A 61 27.78 1.82 17.10
C LYS A 61 26.75 2.93 16.85
N LEU A 62 25.48 2.65 17.10
CA LEU A 62 24.40 3.64 16.98
C LEU A 62 24.59 4.82 17.93
N THR A 63 25.00 4.56 19.18
CA THR A 63 25.32 5.62 20.14
C THR A 63 26.47 6.50 19.65
N SER A 64 27.50 5.88 19.09
CA SER A 64 28.67 6.58 18.53
C SER A 64 28.31 7.42 17.29
N ALA A 65 27.35 6.95 16.49
CA ALA A 65 26.79 7.67 15.33
C ALA A 65 25.76 8.74 15.71
N GLY A 66 25.48 8.95 17.01
CA GLY A 66 24.47 9.92 17.48
C GLY A 66 23.02 9.47 17.34
N GLU A 67 22.78 8.24 16.91
CA GLU A 67 21.45 7.63 16.70
C GLU A 67 20.85 7.12 18.02
N THR A 68 20.59 8.06 18.93
CA THR A 68 20.21 7.77 20.33
C THR A 68 18.92 6.96 20.48
N GLU A 69 17.90 7.20 19.64
CA GLU A 69 16.63 6.47 19.69
C GLU A 69 16.79 5.02 19.21
N LEU A 70 17.49 4.81 18.08
CA LEU A 70 17.82 3.49 17.57
C LEU A 70 18.69 2.69 18.55
N ALA A 71 19.67 3.34 19.19
CA ALA A 71 20.46 2.71 20.25
C ALA A 71 19.58 2.26 21.43
N ALA A 72 18.63 3.11 21.86
CA ALA A 72 17.68 2.75 22.90
C ALA A 72 16.73 1.62 22.48
N PHE A 73 16.37 1.50 21.19
CA PHE A 73 15.64 0.35 20.66
C PHE A 73 16.49 -0.93 20.74
N ALA A 74 17.75 -0.89 20.32
CA ALA A 74 18.68 -2.03 20.39
C ALA A 74 18.79 -2.57 21.83
N ASN A 75 18.96 -1.69 22.82
CA ASN A 75 19.02 -2.07 24.23
C ASN A 75 17.70 -2.72 24.70
N ARG A 76 16.54 -2.14 24.33
CA ARG A 76 15.23 -2.71 24.68
C ARG A 76 15.01 -4.09 24.06
N MET A 77 15.37 -4.27 22.80
CA MET A 77 15.30 -5.57 22.12
C MET A 77 16.15 -6.60 22.85
N ARG A 78 17.40 -6.25 23.19
CA ARG A 78 18.32 -7.10 23.95
C ARG A 78 17.74 -7.54 25.29
N ASN A 79 17.09 -6.63 26.02
CA ASN A 79 16.50 -6.94 27.33
C ASN A 79 15.14 -7.65 27.25
N SER A 80 14.45 -7.58 26.11
CA SER A 80 13.12 -8.20 25.94
C SER A 80 13.17 -9.73 25.78
N GLY A 81 14.31 -10.27 25.36
CA GLY A 81 14.44 -11.69 24.98
C GLY A 81 13.65 -12.07 23.72
N ARG A 82 13.08 -11.11 23.00
CA ARG A 82 12.38 -11.35 21.74
C ARG A 82 13.37 -11.39 20.57
N PRO A 83 13.12 -12.19 19.52
CA PRO A 83 13.93 -12.20 18.31
C PRO A 83 14.01 -10.82 17.68
N ALA A 84 15.22 -10.39 17.33
CA ALA A 84 15.47 -9.13 16.65
C ALA A 84 16.29 -9.36 15.38
N ALA A 85 16.12 -8.49 14.39
CA ALA A 85 16.91 -8.47 13.16
C ALA A 85 17.35 -7.05 12.81
N ALA A 86 18.52 -6.92 12.22
CA ALA A 86 19.00 -5.70 11.59
C ALA A 86 19.12 -5.93 10.09
N VAL A 87 18.40 -5.13 9.31
CA VAL A 87 18.37 -5.21 7.85
C VAL A 87 19.03 -3.97 7.29
N LEU A 88 20.06 -4.17 6.47
CA LEU A 88 20.68 -3.12 5.65
C LEU A 88 20.51 -3.49 4.18
N LEU A 89 19.63 -2.78 3.49
CA LEU A 89 19.47 -2.88 2.05
C LEU A 89 20.47 -1.93 1.39
N LYS A 90 21.51 -2.47 0.75
CA LYS A 90 22.48 -1.66 -0.01
C LYS A 90 21.85 -1.06 -1.25
N GLU A 91 21.03 -1.85 -1.94
CA GLU A 91 20.32 -1.47 -3.17
C GLU A 91 18.82 -1.79 -3.02
N ASP A 92 17.99 -1.16 -3.85
CA ASP A 92 16.56 -1.45 -3.93
C ASP A 92 16.30 -2.64 -4.88
N THR A 93 16.63 -3.85 -4.41
CA THR A 93 16.38 -5.10 -5.14
C THR A 93 15.21 -5.87 -4.52
N ALA A 94 14.66 -6.86 -5.24
CA ALA A 94 13.65 -7.77 -4.73
C ALA A 94 14.02 -8.34 -3.33
N PRO A 95 13.06 -8.40 -2.37
CA PRO A 95 13.34 -8.90 -1.03
C PRO A 95 13.70 -10.38 -1.05
N GLY A 96 14.77 -10.75 -0.36
CA GLY A 96 15.25 -12.14 -0.27
C GLY A 96 14.64 -12.93 0.90
N ASN A 97 14.12 -12.25 1.93
CA ASN A 97 13.59 -12.87 3.14
C ASN A 97 12.51 -12.01 3.82
N VAL A 98 11.86 -12.58 4.85
CA VAL A 98 10.75 -11.94 5.57
C VAL A 98 11.15 -10.59 6.18
N PRO A 99 12.29 -10.45 6.90
CA PRO A 99 12.75 -9.16 7.39
C PRO A 99 12.84 -8.07 6.31
N GLU A 100 13.48 -8.35 5.18
CA GLU A 100 13.58 -7.39 4.07
C GLU A 100 12.20 -7.01 3.49
N GLY A 101 11.32 -8.00 3.30
CA GLY A 101 9.96 -7.78 2.81
C GLY A 101 9.16 -6.84 3.72
N TYR A 102 9.22 -7.07 5.03
CA TYR A 102 8.57 -6.19 6.00
C TYR A 102 9.19 -4.80 6.05
N LEU A 103 10.52 -4.67 5.92
CA LEU A 103 11.18 -3.36 5.90
C LEU A 103 10.64 -2.51 4.75
N LYS A 104 10.56 -3.08 3.54
CA LYS A 104 10.02 -2.36 2.36
C LYS A 104 8.55 -1.97 2.53
N LEU A 105 7.73 -2.82 3.15
CA LEU A 105 6.35 -2.45 3.47
C LEU A 105 6.26 -1.33 4.53
N HIS A 106 7.17 -1.31 5.51
CA HIS A 106 7.28 -0.20 6.45
C HIS A 106 7.70 1.09 5.74
N LEU A 107 8.66 1.06 4.80
CA LEU A 107 9.04 2.26 4.03
C LEU A 107 7.83 2.90 3.33
N LEU A 108 6.94 2.08 2.78
CA LEU A 108 5.67 2.55 2.17
C LEU A 108 4.73 3.16 3.20
N SER A 109 4.44 2.45 4.30
CA SER A 109 3.45 2.88 5.28
C SER A 109 3.92 4.01 6.20
N HIS A 110 5.23 4.18 6.38
CA HIS A 110 5.84 5.36 7.00
C HIS A 110 5.91 6.57 6.04
N ARG A 111 5.48 6.42 4.77
CA ARG A 111 5.57 7.43 3.70
C ARG A 111 7.00 7.83 3.32
N LEU A 112 7.98 6.97 3.59
CA LEU A 112 9.36 7.20 3.19
C LEU A 112 9.54 6.98 1.69
N VAL A 113 8.79 6.02 1.13
CA VAL A 113 8.64 5.82 -0.32
C VAL A 113 7.17 5.84 -0.71
N LYS A 114 6.88 6.33 -1.92
CA LYS A 114 5.54 6.27 -2.51
C LYS A 114 5.28 4.88 -3.11
N PRO A 115 4.03 4.53 -3.43
CA PRO A 115 3.73 3.37 -4.28
C PRO A 115 4.61 3.36 -5.54
N HIS A 116 5.14 2.20 -5.89
CA HIS A 116 6.15 1.95 -6.93
C HIS A 116 7.55 2.53 -6.65
N GLY A 117 7.81 2.99 -5.42
CA GLY A 117 9.09 3.54 -4.99
C GLY A 117 10.05 2.53 -4.35
N THR A 118 9.71 1.24 -4.35
CA THR A 118 10.60 0.16 -3.93
C THR A 118 10.27 -1.14 -4.67
N ASP A 119 11.29 -1.96 -4.98
CA ASP A 119 11.10 -3.26 -5.62
C ASP A 119 10.48 -4.28 -4.66
N LEU A 120 9.26 -4.71 -4.96
CA LEU A 120 8.50 -5.74 -4.22
C LEU A 120 8.32 -7.03 -5.04
N THR A 121 9.12 -7.22 -6.09
CA THR A 121 9.06 -8.42 -6.94
C THR A 121 9.25 -9.68 -6.09
N GLY A 122 8.35 -10.66 -6.23
CA GLY A 122 8.43 -11.90 -5.46
C GLY A 122 7.97 -11.84 -4.00
N LEU A 123 7.55 -10.68 -3.49
CA LEU A 123 7.16 -10.48 -2.07
C LEU A 123 6.15 -11.53 -1.57
N PHE A 124 5.16 -11.91 -2.36
CA PHE A 124 4.17 -12.92 -1.98
C PHE A 124 4.77 -14.31 -1.71
N GLY A 125 5.87 -14.65 -2.39
CA GLY A 125 6.60 -15.90 -2.16
C GLY A 125 7.42 -15.87 -0.87
N VAL A 126 7.84 -14.67 -0.45
CA VAL A 126 8.64 -14.45 0.76
C VAL A 126 7.78 -14.44 2.01
N LEU A 127 6.64 -13.74 2.00
CA LEU A 127 5.80 -13.59 3.20
C LEU A 127 5.02 -14.89 3.51
N PRO A 128 5.13 -15.47 4.71
CA PRO A 128 4.35 -16.65 5.09
C PRO A 128 2.88 -16.29 5.27
N ASN A 129 1.99 -17.29 5.14
CA ASN A 129 0.58 -17.10 5.51
C ASN A 129 0.45 -17.26 7.04
N VAL A 130 -0.06 -16.26 7.73
CA VAL A 130 -0.02 -16.17 9.20
C VAL A 130 -1.43 -16.01 9.76
N ALA A 131 -1.70 -16.59 10.94
CA ALA A 131 -2.87 -16.23 11.74
C ALA A 131 -2.55 -15.00 12.59
N TRP A 132 -3.26 -13.89 12.32
CA TRP A 132 -3.13 -12.63 13.05
C TRP A 132 -4.10 -12.62 14.23
N THR A 133 -3.56 -12.88 15.41
CA THR A 133 -4.37 -13.12 16.61
C THR A 133 -4.24 -12.01 17.64
N SER A 134 -5.07 -12.06 18.69
CA SER A 134 -4.93 -11.20 19.88
C SER A 134 -3.62 -11.40 20.65
N GLU A 135 -2.92 -12.52 20.44
CA GLU A 135 -1.59 -12.80 21.02
C GLU A 135 -0.43 -12.43 20.08
N GLY A 136 -0.73 -11.92 18.87
CA GLY A 136 0.25 -11.64 17.82
C GLY A 136 0.20 -12.63 16.66
N ALA A 137 1.28 -12.68 15.89
CA ALA A 137 1.44 -13.61 14.77
C ALA A 137 1.60 -15.05 15.27
N VAL A 138 0.81 -15.95 14.70
CA VAL A 138 0.83 -17.39 15.02
C VAL A 138 0.94 -18.19 13.73
N ASP A 139 1.86 -19.14 13.70
CA ASP A 139 1.97 -20.11 12.61
C ASP A 139 0.69 -20.96 12.53
N LEU A 140 0.23 -21.24 11.32
CA LEU A 140 -0.99 -22.00 11.10
C LEU A 140 -0.91 -23.43 11.62
N GLU A 141 0.28 -24.04 11.64
CA GLU A 141 0.50 -25.37 12.21
C GLU A 141 0.43 -25.35 13.75
N GLU A 142 0.74 -24.22 14.39
CA GLU A 142 0.70 -24.05 15.85
C GLU A 142 -0.68 -23.59 16.36
N LEU A 143 -1.50 -23.00 15.50
CA LEU A 143 -2.76 -22.37 15.86
C LEU A 143 -3.73 -23.30 16.62
N PRO A 144 -3.97 -24.57 16.22
CA PRO A 144 -4.93 -25.44 16.90
C PRO A 144 -4.61 -25.65 18.39
N GLU A 145 -3.33 -25.86 18.72
CA GLU A 145 -2.88 -26.07 20.10
C GLU A 145 -3.04 -24.79 20.91
N ARG A 146 -2.71 -23.63 20.35
CA ARG A 146 -2.90 -22.33 21.03
C ARG A 146 -4.37 -22.03 21.29
N GLN A 147 -5.24 -22.33 20.34
CA GLN A 147 -6.69 -22.20 20.51
C GLN A 147 -7.19 -23.13 21.61
N MET A 148 -6.76 -24.40 21.62
CA MET A 148 -7.11 -25.36 22.68
C MET A 148 -6.65 -24.87 24.05
N ALA A 149 -5.40 -24.41 24.17
CA ALA A 149 -4.85 -23.87 25.40
C ALA A 149 -5.65 -22.66 25.92
N ALA A 150 -6.08 -21.75 25.03
CA ALA A 150 -6.95 -20.64 25.42
C ALA A 150 -8.30 -21.14 25.97
N ARG A 151 -8.94 -22.11 25.31
CA ARG A 151 -10.23 -22.69 25.77
C ARG A 151 -10.11 -23.38 27.12
N LEU A 152 -9.00 -24.08 27.38
CA LEU A 152 -8.72 -24.71 28.68
C LEU A 152 -8.58 -23.68 29.81
N ARG A 153 -8.14 -22.46 29.49
CA ARG A 153 -8.12 -21.32 30.43
C ARG A 153 -9.46 -20.57 30.52
N GLY A 154 -10.47 -20.96 29.75
CA GLY A 154 -11.75 -20.25 29.67
C GLY A 154 -11.73 -18.99 28.79
N GLU A 155 -10.70 -18.84 27.94
CA GLU A 155 -10.50 -17.70 27.05
C GLU A 155 -10.80 -18.07 25.58
N VAL A 156 -10.91 -17.06 24.71
CA VAL A 156 -10.94 -17.26 23.25
C VAL A 156 -9.74 -16.54 22.66
N LEU A 157 -8.87 -17.27 21.97
CA LEU A 157 -7.85 -16.68 21.10
C LEU A 157 -8.55 -16.12 19.85
N GLU A 158 -8.69 -14.81 19.78
CA GLU A 158 -9.30 -14.15 18.61
C GLU A 158 -8.35 -14.26 17.42
N VAL A 159 -8.84 -14.83 16.31
CA VAL A 159 -8.13 -14.84 15.02
C VAL A 159 -8.82 -13.80 14.13
N SER A 160 -8.21 -12.62 14.06
CA SER A 160 -8.80 -11.46 13.37
C SER A 160 -8.57 -11.50 11.85
N CYS A 161 -7.53 -12.19 11.39
CA CYS A 161 -7.16 -12.30 9.98
C CYS A 161 -6.28 -13.55 9.78
N VAL A 162 -6.40 -14.20 8.62
CA VAL A 162 -5.48 -15.23 8.15
C VAL A 162 -5.01 -14.81 6.76
N ASP A 163 -3.80 -14.28 6.68
CA ASP A 163 -3.27 -13.65 5.46
C ASP A 163 -1.74 -13.51 5.53
N LYS A 164 -1.12 -13.28 4.36
CA LYS A 164 0.30 -12.93 4.22
C LYS A 164 0.62 -11.49 4.63
N PHE A 165 -0.39 -10.63 4.67
CA PHE A 165 -0.23 -9.21 5.01
C PHE A 165 -1.00 -8.88 6.30
N PRO A 166 -0.35 -8.29 7.30
CA PRO A 166 -1.06 -7.74 8.45
C PRO A 166 -1.76 -6.42 8.11
N LYS A 167 -2.63 -5.96 9.02
CA LYS A 167 -3.16 -4.60 8.99
C LYS A 167 -2.10 -3.57 9.37
N MET A 168 -2.02 -2.48 8.61
CA MET A 168 -1.00 -1.44 8.72
C MET A 168 -0.88 -0.86 10.13
N THR A 169 -2.01 -0.61 10.79
CA THR A 169 -2.06 0.12 12.07
C THR A 169 -1.54 -0.68 13.26
N ASN A 170 -1.26 -1.98 13.10
CA ASN A 170 -0.51 -2.73 14.10
C ASN A 170 0.99 -2.40 14.08
N TYR A 171 1.46 -1.72 13.03
CA TYR A 171 2.86 -1.37 12.82
C TYR A 171 3.04 0.15 12.78
N VAL A 172 2.21 0.88 12.02
CA VAL A 172 2.34 2.34 11.91
C VAL A 172 0.99 3.01 11.67
N VAL A 173 0.81 4.17 12.32
CA VAL A 173 -0.26 5.11 12.04
C VAL A 173 0.41 6.44 11.66
N PRO A 174 0.55 6.77 10.37
CA PRO A 174 1.22 7.99 9.96
C PRO A 174 0.41 9.23 10.36
N GLY A 175 1.07 10.37 10.57
CA GLY A 175 0.43 11.61 11.02
C GLY A 175 -0.67 12.11 10.08
N GLY A 176 -1.74 12.67 10.65
CA GLY A 176 -2.81 13.34 9.91
C GLY A 176 -3.72 12.42 9.08
N VAL A 177 -3.88 11.15 9.46
CA VAL A 177 -4.84 10.23 8.82
C VAL A 177 -5.97 9.84 9.75
N ARG A 178 -7.08 9.41 9.16
CA ARG A 178 -8.15 8.69 9.87
C ARG A 178 -8.45 7.38 9.16
N ILE A 179 -8.61 6.31 9.92
CA ILE A 179 -8.95 4.99 9.39
C ILE A 179 -10.07 4.42 10.27
N ALA A 180 -11.28 4.36 9.74
CA ALA A 180 -12.46 3.95 10.50
C ALA A 180 -12.47 2.46 10.82
N HIS A 181 -12.06 1.61 9.87
CA HIS A 181 -11.93 0.17 10.06
C HIS A 181 -10.56 -0.33 9.61
N THR A 182 -9.64 -0.48 10.56
CA THR A 182 -8.21 -0.69 10.26
C THR A 182 -7.89 -2.03 9.59
N ALA A 183 -8.76 -3.03 9.70
CA ALA A 183 -8.61 -4.30 9.00
C ALA A 183 -8.61 -4.17 7.46
N ARG A 184 -9.05 -3.03 6.93
CA ARG A 184 -9.11 -2.77 5.49
C ARG A 184 -7.91 -2.00 4.93
N VAL A 185 -6.88 -1.75 5.73
CA VAL A 185 -5.63 -1.10 5.28
C VAL A 185 -4.48 -2.04 5.58
N ARG A 186 -3.90 -2.64 4.53
CA ARG A 186 -2.76 -3.56 4.66
C ARG A 186 -1.46 -2.80 4.94
N LEU A 187 -0.56 -3.43 5.70
CA LEU A 187 0.83 -2.96 5.78
C LEU A 187 1.42 -2.89 4.36
N GLY A 188 2.10 -1.78 4.05
CA GLY A 188 2.51 -1.41 2.70
C GLY A 188 1.56 -0.48 1.96
N ALA A 189 0.39 -0.14 2.53
CA ALA A 189 -0.42 0.96 2.03
C ALA A 189 0.25 2.30 2.36
N HIS A 190 0.16 3.27 1.44
CA HIS A 190 0.65 4.64 1.63
C HIS A 190 -0.53 5.61 1.74
N LEU A 191 -0.79 6.14 2.94
CA LEU A 191 -1.90 7.06 3.16
C LEU A 191 -1.38 8.47 3.35
N GLY A 192 -1.52 9.37 2.37
CA GLY A 192 -1.09 10.76 2.47
C GLY A 192 -1.79 11.55 3.58
N GLU A 193 -1.20 12.66 4.02
CA GLU A 193 -1.79 13.52 5.05
C GLU A 193 -3.17 14.06 4.63
N GLY A 194 -4.10 14.15 5.57
CA GLY A 194 -5.50 14.55 5.30
C GLY A 194 -6.36 13.46 4.68
N THR A 195 -5.82 12.25 4.48
CA THR A 195 -6.61 11.11 3.99
C THR A 195 -7.53 10.57 5.09
N THR A 196 -8.80 10.36 4.74
CA THR A 196 -9.76 9.64 5.57
C THR A 196 -10.17 8.35 4.85
N ILE A 197 -9.89 7.20 5.45
CA ILE A 197 -10.41 5.90 5.02
C ILE A 197 -11.65 5.59 5.87
N MET A 198 -12.84 5.63 5.24
CA MET A 198 -14.10 5.27 5.90
C MET A 198 -14.27 3.75 5.98
N HIS A 199 -15.34 3.28 6.62
CA HIS A 199 -15.56 1.85 6.93
C HIS A 199 -15.53 0.94 5.68
N GLU A 200 -16.04 1.44 4.55
CA GLU A 200 -16.03 0.71 3.27
C GLU A 200 -14.75 0.96 2.45
N GLY A 201 -13.92 1.90 2.89
CA GLY A 201 -12.62 2.17 2.30
C GLY A 201 -11.68 0.97 2.46
N PHE A 202 -10.98 0.60 1.40
CA PHE A 202 -9.93 -0.42 1.43
C PHE A 202 -8.70 0.05 0.66
N VAL A 203 -7.51 -0.19 1.21
CA VAL A 203 -6.24 0.14 0.57
C VAL A 203 -5.30 -1.04 0.67
N ASN A 204 -4.88 -1.55 -0.48
CA ASN A 204 -3.92 -2.66 -0.56
C ASN A 204 -2.47 -2.19 -0.37
N PHE A 205 -1.52 -3.13 -0.32
CA PHE A 205 -0.11 -2.80 -0.33
C PHE A 205 0.32 -2.18 -1.67
N ASN A 206 1.40 -1.41 -1.65
CA ASN A 206 1.94 -0.69 -2.82
C ASN A 206 0.87 0.17 -3.52
N ALA A 207 -0.03 0.75 -2.74
CA ALA A 207 -1.16 1.55 -3.22
C ALA A 207 -1.52 2.62 -2.19
N GLY A 208 -2.33 3.58 -2.60
CA GLY A 208 -2.93 4.53 -1.68
C GLY A 208 -3.05 5.94 -2.25
N THR A 209 -2.88 6.93 -1.38
CA THR A 209 -3.26 8.32 -1.64
C THR A 209 -2.07 9.27 -1.48
N ASP A 210 -2.01 10.31 -2.31
CA ASP A 210 -1.13 11.47 -2.07
C ASP A 210 -1.65 12.33 -0.90
N GLY A 211 -2.98 12.38 -0.69
CA GLY A 211 -3.65 13.17 0.34
C GLY A 211 -3.77 14.67 -0.02
N PRO A 212 -4.79 15.39 0.47
CA PRO A 212 -5.95 14.90 1.24
C PRO A 212 -6.95 14.15 0.35
N GLY A 213 -7.96 13.50 0.93
CA GLY A 213 -9.06 12.87 0.19
C GLY A 213 -9.94 11.95 1.04
N MET A 214 -11.16 11.68 0.57
CA MET A 214 -12.13 10.77 1.18
C MET A 214 -12.15 9.43 0.45
N ILE A 215 -11.82 8.35 1.15
CA ILE A 215 -11.79 7.00 0.59
C ILE A 215 -12.84 6.12 1.26
N GLU A 216 -13.90 5.84 0.53
CA GLU A 216 -15.00 4.95 0.91
C GLU A 216 -15.14 3.76 -0.06
N GLY A 217 -14.25 3.68 -1.06
CA GLY A 217 -14.13 2.58 -2.00
C GLY A 217 -12.82 1.81 -1.91
N ARG A 218 -12.58 0.94 -2.89
CA ARG A 218 -11.45 -0.01 -2.90
C ARG A 218 -10.31 0.48 -3.80
N ILE A 219 -9.14 0.69 -3.21
CA ILE A 219 -7.87 0.97 -3.87
C ILE A 219 -7.07 -0.33 -4.00
N SER A 220 -7.01 -0.87 -5.22
CA SER A 220 -6.29 -2.10 -5.53
C SER A 220 -4.77 -1.91 -5.47
N ALA A 221 -4.01 -3.01 -5.37
CA ALA A 221 -2.54 -2.96 -5.34
C ALA A 221 -1.98 -2.26 -6.58
N GLY A 222 -0.98 -1.39 -6.39
CA GLY A 222 -0.41 -0.56 -7.44
C GLY A 222 -1.19 0.73 -7.74
N VAL A 223 -2.43 0.88 -7.26
CA VAL A 223 -3.24 2.05 -7.59
C VAL A 223 -2.84 3.25 -6.73
N LYS A 224 -2.59 4.37 -7.41
CA LYS A 224 -2.32 5.66 -6.78
C LYS A 224 -3.49 6.62 -7.00
N VAL A 225 -3.90 7.32 -5.95
CA VAL A 225 -4.95 8.34 -5.98
C VAL A 225 -4.34 9.71 -5.65
N GLY A 226 -4.55 10.67 -6.55
CA GLY A 226 -4.06 12.04 -6.41
C GLY A 226 -4.76 12.83 -5.30
N ALA A 227 -4.21 14.02 -5.00
CA ALA A 227 -4.71 14.91 -3.97
C ALA A 227 -6.12 15.44 -4.30
N GLY A 228 -6.97 15.59 -3.28
CA GLY A 228 -8.33 16.12 -3.41
C GLY A 228 -9.32 15.18 -4.09
N SER A 229 -8.94 13.93 -4.37
CA SER A 229 -9.80 12.95 -5.03
C SER A 229 -10.61 12.14 -4.02
N ASP A 230 -11.91 12.03 -4.30
CA ASP A 230 -12.88 11.32 -3.46
C ASP A 230 -13.38 10.04 -4.14
N LEU A 231 -13.30 8.93 -3.41
CA LEU A 231 -13.76 7.60 -3.81
C LEU A 231 -15.00 7.25 -3.00
N GLY A 232 -16.18 7.37 -3.60
CA GLY A 232 -17.47 7.13 -2.96
C GLY A 232 -17.69 5.69 -2.52
N GLY A 233 -18.65 5.51 -1.61
CA GLY A 233 -18.92 4.24 -0.92
C GLY A 233 -19.02 3.04 -1.86
N GLY A 234 -18.18 2.02 -1.63
CA GLY A 234 -18.20 0.76 -2.38
C GLY A 234 -17.65 0.83 -3.81
N CYS A 235 -17.11 1.99 -4.25
CA CYS A 235 -16.52 2.09 -5.57
C CYS A 235 -15.29 1.18 -5.73
N SER A 236 -14.87 0.92 -6.96
CA SER A 236 -13.79 -0.02 -7.26
C SER A 236 -12.75 0.58 -8.19
N THR A 237 -11.48 0.42 -7.84
CA THR A 237 -10.36 0.54 -8.79
C THR A 237 -9.92 -0.87 -9.18
N MET A 238 -9.89 -1.17 -10.48
CA MET A 238 -9.50 -2.50 -10.94
C MET A 238 -8.00 -2.74 -10.68
N GLY A 239 -7.66 -3.87 -10.05
CA GLY A 239 -6.26 -4.31 -9.92
C GLY A 239 -5.79 -5.01 -11.18
N THR A 240 -4.47 -5.06 -11.40
CA THR A 240 -3.85 -5.87 -12.47
C THR A 240 -4.25 -7.34 -12.39
N LEU A 241 -4.37 -7.88 -11.17
CA LEU A 241 -4.81 -9.25 -10.88
C LEU A 241 -6.30 -9.52 -11.15
N SER A 242 -7.12 -8.47 -11.32
CA SER A 242 -8.57 -8.59 -11.49
C SER A 242 -9.03 -8.47 -12.95
N GLY A 243 -8.13 -8.73 -13.90
CA GLY A 243 -8.42 -8.72 -15.34
C GLY A 243 -8.11 -7.40 -16.06
N GLY A 244 -7.37 -6.48 -15.41
CA GLY A 244 -7.02 -5.17 -15.98
C GLY A 244 -5.86 -5.12 -16.97
N GLY A 245 -5.27 -6.28 -17.29
CA GLY A 245 -4.04 -6.33 -18.08
C GLY A 245 -2.84 -5.75 -17.32
N ASN A 246 -1.82 -5.29 -18.05
CA ASN A 246 -0.54 -4.83 -17.48
C ASN A 246 -0.51 -3.33 -17.14
N ILE A 247 -1.63 -2.59 -17.32
CA ILE A 247 -1.66 -1.14 -17.09
C ILE A 247 -1.89 -0.88 -15.61
N VAL A 248 -0.98 -0.13 -14.99
CA VAL A 248 -1.14 0.35 -13.62
C VAL A 248 -2.21 1.44 -13.60
N LEU A 249 -3.33 1.22 -12.91
CA LEU A 249 -4.36 2.24 -12.77
C LEU A 249 -3.91 3.36 -11.83
N SER A 250 -4.31 4.58 -12.18
CA SER A 250 -4.17 5.76 -11.33
C SER A 250 -5.43 6.60 -11.39
N VAL A 251 -5.65 7.38 -10.33
CA VAL A 251 -6.66 8.45 -10.29
C VAL A 251 -5.90 9.75 -10.12
N GLY A 252 -6.18 10.73 -10.97
CA GLY A 252 -5.59 12.07 -10.89
C GLY A 252 -6.02 12.85 -9.64
N GLN A 253 -5.80 14.15 -9.66
CA GLN A 253 -6.19 15.08 -8.61
C GLN A 253 -7.65 15.50 -8.78
N GLU A 254 -8.30 15.87 -7.68
CA GLU A 254 -9.65 16.48 -7.66
C GLU A 254 -10.71 15.65 -8.42
N CYS A 255 -10.56 14.32 -8.44
CA CYS A 255 -11.52 13.43 -9.07
C CYS A 255 -12.66 13.07 -8.12
N LEU A 256 -13.81 12.70 -8.68
CA LEU A 256 -14.94 12.16 -7.93
C LEU A 256 -15.39 10.84 -8.54
N ILE A 257 -15.16 9.72 -7.83
CA ILE A 257 -15.67 8.41 -8.24
C ILE A 257 -16.92 8.13 -7.43
N GLY A 258 -18.09 8.08 -8.08
CA GLY A 258 -19.37 7.88 -7.43
C GLY A 258 -19.47 6.55 -6.66
N ALA A 259 -20.39 6.51 -5.71
CA ALA A 259 -20.66 5.29 -4.93
C ALA A 259 -21.01 4.11 -5.85
N ASN A 260 -20.47 2.93 -5.51
CA ASN A 260 -20.62 1.69 -6.29
C ASN A 260 -20.19 1.78 -7.77
N ALA A 261 -19.49 2.85 -8.17
CA ALA A 261 -18.89 2.95 -9.48
C ALA A 261 -17.63 2.07 -9.59
N GLY A 262 -17.11 1.92 -10.80
CA GLY A 262 -15.86 1.21 -11.02
C GLY A 262 -15.06 1.79 -12.15
N ILE A 263 -13.74 1.86 -11.97
CA ILE A 263 -12.81 2.29 -13.00
C ILE A 263 -11.85 1.17 -13.35
N GLY A 264 -11.72 0.96 -14.66
CA GLY A 264 -10.83 0.02 -15.31
C GLY A 264 -9.84 0.68 -16.27
N ILE A 265 -9.68 2.00 -16.18
CA ILE A 265 -8.74 2.83 -16.92
C ILE A 265 -8.15 3.87 -15.96
N PRO A 266 -6.92 4.36 -16.19
CA PRO A 266 -6.40 5.50 -15.45
C PRO A 266 -7.20 6.77 -15.75
N LEU A 267 -7.56 7.52 -14.72
CA LEU A 267 -8.21 8.83 -14.83
C LEU A 267 -7.15 9.93 -14.75
N GLY A 268 -7.30 10.97 -15.59
CA GLY A 268 -6.59 12.23 -15.41
C GLY A 268 -7.18 13.04 -14.24
N ASP A 269 -6.84 14.31 -14.16
CA ASP A 269 -7.32 15.21 -13.13
C ASP A 269 -8.78 15.64 -13.38
N ARG A 270 -9.50 15.97 -12.31
CA ARG A 270 -10.86 16.53 -12.33
C ARG A 270 -11.87 15.67 -13.09
N CYS A 271 -11.64 14.36 -13.12
CA CYS A 271 -12.58 13.41 -13.71
C CYS A 271 -13.69 13.06 -12.72
N THR A 272 -14.92 12.95 -13.22
CA THR A 272 -16.07 12.49 -12.45
C THR A 272 -16.64 11.21 -13.07
N VAL A 273 -16.93 10.22 -12.24
CA VAL A 273 -17.63 8.99 -12.65
C VAL A 273 -18.93 8.88 -11.88
N GLU A 274 -20.05 8.80 -12.60
CA GLU A 274 -21.37 8.62 -12.02
C GLU A 274 -21.44 7.40 -11.08
N ALA A 275 -22.23 7.51 -10.01
CA ALA A 275 -22.52 6.40 -9.12
C ALA A 275 -23.12 5.19 -9.87
N GLY A 276 -22.61 3.99 -9.57
CA GLY A 276 -23.04 2.74 -10.21
C GLY A 276 -22.57 2.55 -11.66
N LEU A 277 -21.81 3.49 -12.23
CA LEU A 277 -21.20 3.32 -13.55
C LEU A 277 -19.89 2.55 -13.42
N PHE A 278 -19.74 1.48 -14.21
CA PHE A 278 -18.48 0.76 -14.33
C PHE A 278 -17.87 1.03 -15.71
N VAL A 279 -16.71 1.70 -15.74
CA VAL A 279 -15.98 2.05 -16.96
C VAL A 279 -14.80 1.10 -17.11
N THR A 280 -14.89 0.13 -18.03
CA THR A 280 -13.79 -0.77 -18.37
C THR A 280 -13.04 -0.24 -19.59
N ALA A 281 -11.80 -0.69 -19.81
CA ALA A 281 -11.02 -0.32 -20.99
C ALA A 281 -11.74 -0.53 -22.34
N GLY A 282 -12.60 -1.55 -22.42
CA GLY A 282 -13.38 -1.89 -23.61
C GLY A 282 -14.76 -1.23 -23.70
N THR A 283 -15.19 -0.50 -22.66
CA THR A 283 -16.47 0.20 -22.66
C THR A 283 -16.49 1.20 -23.82
N LYS A 284 -17.49 1.11 -24.69
CA LYS A 284 -17.73 2.11 -25.73
C LYS A 284 -18.41 3.32 -25.10
N VAL A 285 -17.86 4.51 -25.36
CA VAL A 285 -18.25 5.76 -24.74
C VAL A 285 -18.62 6.74 -25.85
N ALA A 286 -19.85 7.26 -25.81
CA ALA A 286 -20.27 8.36 -26.67
C ALA A 286 -19.67 9.66 -26.13
N MET A 287 -18.74 10.26 -26.88
CA MET A 287 -18.13 11.54 -26.55
C MET A 287 -19.09 12.65 -26.90
N LEU A 288 -19.38 13.49 -25.91
CA LEU A 288 -20.27 14.63 -26.03
C LEU A 288 -19.47 15.93 -25.95
N ASP A 289 -19.78 16.87 -26.84
CA ASP A 289 -19.28 18.23 -26.75
C ASP A 289 -19.98 19.04 -25.63
N SER A 290 -19.59 20.30 -25.46
CA SER A 290 -20.18 21.22 -24.49
C SER A 290 -21.67 21.49 -24.68
N GLU A 291 -22.22 21.23 -25.87
CA GLU A 291 -23.65 21.38 -26.17
C GLU A 291 -24.43 20.07 -25.93
N GLY A 292 -23.73 18.98 -25.60
CA GLY A 292 -24.31 17.67 -25.38
C GLY A 292 -24.54 16.87 -26.67
N ASN A 293 -24.01 17.31 -27.81
CA ASN A 293 -24.10 16.59 -29.06
C ASN A 293 -23.03 15.49 -29.12
N THR A 294 -23.40 14.33 -29.66
CA THR A 294 -22.43 13.24 -29.87
C THR A 294 -21.48 13.60 -31.01
N VAL A 295 -20.18 13.63 -30.69
CA VAL A 295 -19.10 13.87 -31.66
C VAL A 295 -18.64 12.53 -32.26
N GLU A 296 -18.22 11.60 -31.40
CA GLU A 296 -17.72 10.28 -31.79
C GLU A 296 -17.99 9.24 -30.69
N THR A 297 -17.99 7.95 -31.04
CA THR A 297 -17.93 6.85 -30.07
C THR A 297 -16.54 6.22 -30.03
N VAL A 298 -15.85 6.33 -28.90
CA VAL A 298 -14.50 5.78 -28.69
C VAL A 298 -14.51 4.67 -27.63
N LYS A 299 -13.41 3.93 -27.45
CA LYS A 299 -13.27 3.04 -26.29
C LYS A 299 -12.70 3.82 -25.12
N ALA A 300 -13.14 3.51 -23.91
CA ALA A 300 -12.70 4.24 -22.72
C ALA A 300 -11.18 4.21 -22.51
N ARG A 301 -10.47 3.16 -22.97
CA ARG A 301 -8.99 3.14 -22.94
C ARG A 301 -8.35 4.29 -23.70
N ASP A 302 -9.00 4.80 -24.75
CA ASP A 302 -8.51 5.91 -25.58
C ASP A 302 -8.70 7.27 -24.86
N LEU A 303 -9.39 7.25 -23.70
CA LEU A 303 -9.60 8.39 -22.80
C LEU A 303 -8.68 8.37 -21.56
N THR A 304 -7.76 7.41 -21.50
CA THR A 304 -6.84 7.25 -20.36
C THR A 304 -6.05 8.52 -20.09
N GLY A 305 -6.07 8.99 -18.84
CA GLY A 305 -5.26 10.14 -18.38
C GLY A 305 -5.72 11.51 -18.89
N LYS A 306 -6.80 11.58 -19.69
CA LYS A 306 -7.41 12.86 -20.05
C LYS A 306 -8.09 13.49 -18.84
N ASN A 307 -8.05 14.81 -18.78
CA ASN A 307 -8.58 15.60 -17.67
C ASN A 307 -10.01 16.08 -17.96
N ASP A 308 -10.71 16.51 -16.91
CA ASP A 308 -11.98 17.26 -17.01
C ASP A 308 -13.10 16.46 -17.71
N LEU A 309 -13.10 15.13 -17.52
CA LEU A 309 -14.08 14.21 -18.11
C LEU A 309 -15.19 13.86 -17.13
N LEU A 310 -16.45 13.89 -17.58
CA LEU A 310 -17.61 13.39 -16.84
C LEU A 310 -18.18 12.14 -17.49
N PHE A 311 -17.96 10.99 -16.87
CA PHE A 311 -18.55 9.71 -17.29
C PHE A 311 -19.92 9.51 -16.64
N ARG A 312 -20.95 9.25 -17.47
CA ARG A 312 -22.32 8.98 -17.01
C ARG A 312 -23.01 7.92 -17.86
N ARG A 313 -24.09 7.34 -17.35
CA ARG A 313 -25.02 6.51 -18.11
C ARG A 313 -26.28 7.28 -18.39
N ASN A 314 -26.65 7.38 -19.67
CA ASN A 314 -27.92 7.96 -20.06
C ASN A 314 -29.06 7.03 -19.61
N SER A 315 -29.93 7.53 -18.74
CA SER A 315 -31.00 6.75 -18.14
C SER A 315 -32.14 6.41 -19.10
N ALA A 316 -32.28 7.14 -20.21
CA ALA A 316 -33.34 6.90 -21.19
C ALA A 316 -33.00 5.79 -22.19
N ASN A 317 -31.72 5.68 -22.59
CA ASN A 317 -31.29 4.74 -23.64
C ASN A 317 -30.16 3.77 -23.20
N GLY A 318 -29.60 3.93 -22.00
CA GLY A 318 -28.55 3.09 -21.45
C GLY A 318 -27.14 3.35 -22.00
N ALA A 319 -26.95 4.32 -22.89
CA ALA A 319 -25.64 4.64 -23.45
C ALA A 319 -24.68 5.15 -22.36
N VAL A 320 -23.43 4.70 -22.43
CA VAL A 320 -22.36 5.30 -21.62
C VAL A 320 -21.83 6.52 -22.38
N GLU A 321 -21.88 7.67 -21.72
CA GLU A 321 -21.53 8.97 -22.28
C GLU A 321 -20.34 9.55 -21.51
N CYS A 322 -19.52 10.34 -22.20
CA CYS A 322 -18.51 11.18 -21.57
C CYS A 322 -18.72 12.62 -22.02
N LEU A 323 -19.14 13.46 -21.07
CA LEU A 323 -19.28 14.90 -21.28
C LEU A 323 -17.91 15.56 -21.10
N THR A 324 -17.63 16.55 -21.94
CA THR A 324 -16.42 17.38 -21.85
C THR A 324 -16.82 18.84 -21.82
N ASN A 325 -15.96 19.72 -21.29
CA ASN A 325 -16.15 21.17 -21.36
C ASN A 325 -15.67 21.77 -22.69
N ARG A 326 -15.34 20.93 -23.68
CA ARG A 326 -14.67 21.32 -24.92
C ARG A 326 -15.66 21.40 -26.07
N SER A 327 -15.32 22.24 -27.04
CA SER A 327 -16.02 22.24 -28.34
C SER A 327 -15.71 20.95 -29.13
N ALA A 328 -16.55 20.63 -30.11
CA ALA A 328 -16.34 19.46 -30.96
C ALA A 328 -14.98 19.47 -31.69
N ILE A 329 -14.47 20.65 -32.05
CA ILE A 329 -13.19 20.81 -32.75
C ILE A 329 -12.03 20.47 -31.81
N GLU A 330 -11.99 21.09 -30.62
CA GLU A 330 -10.96 20.84 -29.61
C GLU A 330 -10.96 19.38 -29.13
N LEU A 331 -12.15 18.79 -29.02
CA LEU A 331 -12.30 17.39 -28.65
C LEU A 331 -11.72 16.46 -29.71
N ASN A 332 -12.00 16.72 -30.99
CA ASN A 332 -11.51 15.92 -32.11
C ASN A 332 -9.97 16.03 -32.25
N GLU A 333 -9.41 17.23 -32.09
CA GLU A 333 -7.96 17.42 -32.06
C GLU A 333 -7.31 16.61 -30.92
N GLU A 334 -7.86 16.66 -29.71
CA GLU A 334 -7.30 15.96 -28.56
C GLU A 334 -7.44 14.42 -28.66
N LEU A 335 -8.51 13.92 -29.27
CA LEU A 335 -8.70 12.48 -29.50
C LEU A 335 -7.73 11.93 -30.56
N HIS A 336 -7.22 12.78 -31.45
CA HIS A 336 -6.38 12.36 -32.57
C HIS A 336 -4.95 12.91 -32.56
N ALA A 337 -4.57 13.73 -31.58
CA ALA A 337 -3.23 14.31 -31.45
C ALA A 337 -2.08 13.28 -31.29
N HIS A 338 -2.40 12.00 -31.08
CA HIS A 338 -1.43 10.91 -30.91
C HIS A 338 -1.65 9.71 -31.85
N ASN A 339 -2.42 9.90 -32.93
CA ASN A 339 -2.53 8.93 -34.02
C ASN A 339 -1.44 9.11 -35.08
#